data_AF-A0A0R3TVK0-F1
#
_entry.id   AF-A0A0R3TVK0-F1
#
_cell.length_a   1.000
_cell.length_b   1.000
_cell.length_c   1.000
_cell.angle_alpha   90.00
_cell.angle_beta   90.00
_cell.angle_gamma   90.00
#
_symmetry.space_group_name_H-M   'P 1'
#
loop_
_entity.id
_entity.type
_entity.pdbx_description
1 polymer ?
#
loop_
_entity_poly.entity_id
_entity_poly.type
_entity_poly.pdbx_seq_one_letter_code
_entity_poly.pdbx_strand_id
1 'polypeptide(L)'
;MAHLIKLFSSALEQSFGSKTSSAYMTHKGLHYKCRNANYPAERSVARFTVPDTKVSWDTSFDSYIPVDYTAPVVLTAPWADKFSQLPLPSISFNQLDGKVDRRSHEGAYSIDSEGRPLNPRGRTGVVGRGLLGRWGPNHAADPIVTRQIFPLNAWTI
;
A
#
# COMPACT_ATOMS: atom_id res chain seq x y z
N MET A 1 62.89 -15.62 -22.24
CA MET A 1 61.96 -16.58 -21.62
C MET A 1 60.53 -16.09 -21.80
N ALA A 2 59.54 -16.98 -21.70
CA ALA A 2 58.07 -16.80 -21.72
C ALA A 2 57.50 -15.49 -21.13
N HIS A 3 56.28 -14.98 -21.43
CA HIS A 3 55.19 -15.20 -22.42
C HIS A 3 54.10 -14.09 -22.19
N LEU A 4 52.90 -13.93 -22.82
CA LEU A 4 52.10 -14.69 -23.80
C LEU A 4 51.14 -13.74 -24.62
N ILE A 5 50.71 -14.18 -25.80
CA ILE A 5 49.43 -13.92 -26.54
C ILE A 5 48.39 -12.92 -25.96
N LYS A 6 47.97 -11.91 -26.77
CA LYS A 6 46.61 -11.91 -27.41
C LYS A 6 46.41 -10.85 -28.52
N LEU A 7 45.60 -11.23 -29.52
CA LEU A 7 44.90 -10.34 -30.45
C LEU A 7 43.56 -9.90 -29.80
N PHE A 8 42.93 -8.81 -30.28
CA PHE A 8 41.68 -8.88 -31.06
C PHE A 8 41.13 -7.50 -31.48
N SER A 9 40.32 -7.51 -32.54
CA SER A 9 39.59 -6.36 -33.09
C SER A 9 38.43 -5.94 -32.18
N SER A 10 38.08 -4.65 -32.20
CA SER A 10 36.74 -4.17 -31.83
C SER A 10 36.20 -3.23 -32.92
N ALA A 11 35.10 -3.64 -33.54
CA ALA A 11 34.31 -2.81 -34.45
C ALA A 11 32.89 -2.71 -33.89
N LEU A 12 32.28 -1.53 -34.06
CA LEU A 12 30.83 -1.27 -34.01
C LEU A 12 29.96 -2.15 -33.10
N GLU A 13 29.65 -1.64 -31.91
CA GLU A 13 28.32 -1.87 -31.31
C GLU A 13 27.57 -0.54 -31.23
N GLN A 14 26.41 -0.48 -31.88
CA GLN A 14 25.47 0.63 -31.74
C GLN A 14 24.66 0.39 -30.46
N SER A 15 24.63 1.35 -29.54
CA SER A 15 23.84 1.20 -28.31
C SER A 15 22.35 1.24 -28.64
N PHE A 16 21.69 0.09 -28.51
CA PHE A 16 20.23 0.00 -28.55
C PHE A 16 19.65 0.72 -27.33
N GLY A 17 19.31 2.00 -27.51
CA GLY A 17 18.64 2.83 -26.53
C GLY A 17 17.25 2.25 -26.21
N SER A 18 17.18 1.43 -25.15
CA SER A 18 15.94 0.81 -24.71
C SER A 18 14.93 1.87 -24.27
N LYS A 19 13.94 2.13 -25.12
CA LYS A 19 12.78 2.96 -24.79
C LYS A 19 11.83 2.17 -23.90
N THR A 20 12.21 1.96 -22.63
CA THR A 20 11.33 1.35 -21.63
C THR A 20 10.08 2.21 -21.44
N SER A 21 8.92 1.60 -21.65
CA SER A 21 7.63 2.29 -21.72
C SER A 21 7.22 2.86 -20.35
N SER A 22 7.26 4.19 -20.20
CA SER A 22 6.69 4.90 -19.05
C SER A 22 5.17 5.07 -19.16
N ALA A 23 4.46 3.99 -19.57
CA ALA A 23 3.05 4.03 -19.93
C ALA A 23 2.23 2.83 -19.40
N TYR A 24 2.58 2.30 -18.23
CA TYR A 24 1.73 1.37 -17.45
C TYR A 24 1.42 1.85 -16.03
N MET A 25 1.47 3.17 -15.80
CA MET A 25 0.79 3.79 -14.65
C MET A 25 -0.73 3.68 -14.85
N THR A 26 -1.30 2.54 -14.47
CA THR A 26 -2.76 2.32 -14.53
C THR A 26 -3.48 3.44 -13.78
N HIS A 27 -4.42 4.13 -14.45
CA HIS A 27 -5.25 5.19 -13.87
C HIS A 27 -6.26 4.64 -12.85
N LYS A 28 -5.75 4.06 -11.75
CA LYS A 28 -6.53 3.69 -10.58
C LYS A 28 -6.92 4.98 -9.86
N GLY A 29 -8.21 5.31 -9.86
CA GLY A 29 -8.73 6.59 -9.39
C GLY A 29 -8.31 6.93 -7.95
N LEU A 30 -8.14 8.23 -7.68
CA LEU A 30 -7.65 8.71 -6.39
C LEU A 30 -8.54 8.27 -5.23
N HIS A 31 -7.90 7.83 -4.14
CA HIS A 31 -8.53 7.21 -2.98
C HIS A 31 -9.24 8.23 -2.06
N TYR A 32 -10.29 8.88 -2.57
CA TYR A 32 -11.00 9.98 -1.90
C TYR A 32 -11.57 9.60 -0.52
N LYS A 33 -12.16 8.40 -0.37
CA LYS A 33 -12.85 7.98 0.88
C LYS A 33 -11.95 8.00 2.12
N CYS A 34 -10.64 7.81 1.97
CA CYS A 34 -9.66 7.86 3.07
C CYS A 34 -8.84 9.17 3.11
N ARG A 35 -9.30 10.20 2.40
CA ARG A 35 -8.84 11.61 2.51
C ARG A 35 -9.97 12.57 2.96
N ASN A 36 -11.12 12.05 3.40
CA ASN A 36 -12.19 12.83 4.02
C ASN A 36 -11.67 13.66 5.22
N ALA A 37 -12.22 14.86 5.44
CA ALA A 37 -11.70 15.85 6.40
C ALA A 37 -11.43 15.31 7.82
N ASN A 38 -12.27 14.41 8.35
CA ASN A 38 -12.11 13.81 9.68
C ASN A 38 -11.96 12.28 9.59
N TYR A 39 -11.45 11.64 10.65
CA TYR A 39 -11.41 10.18 10.76
C TYR A 39 -12.85 9.62 10.94
N PRO A 40 -13.31 8.63 10.14
CA PRO A 40 -14.72 8.26 10.11
C PRO A 40 -15.36 7.84 11.45
N ALA A 41 -14.57 7.24 12.34
CA ALA A 41 -15.02 6.76 13.65
C ALA A 41 -14.65 7.68 14.83
N GLU A 42 -13.88 8.74 14.58
CA GLU A 42 -13.46 9.70 15.60
C GLU A 42 -13.49 11.11 14.98
N ARG A 43 -14.61 11.81 15.21
CA ARG A 43 -14.88 13.09 14.55
C ARG A 43 -13.98 14.23 15.05
N SER A 44 -13.34 14.07 16.21
CA SER A 44 -12.35 15.04 16.72
C SER A 44 -11.00 14.96 16.01
N VAL A 45 -10.68 13.83 15.37
CA VAL A 45 -9.43 13.66 14.60
C VAL A 45 -9.62 14.19 13.19
N ALA A 46 -9.29 15.47 13.01
CA ALA A 46 -9.11 16.06 11.69
C ALA A 46 -7.89 15.43 10.98
N ARG A 47 -7.96 15.30 9.65
CA ARG A 47 -6.85 14.88 8.81
C ARG A 47 -6.05 16.09 8.34
N PHE A 48 -4.76 15.90 8.09
CA PHE A 48 -4.01 16.84 7.28
C PHE A 48 -4.54 16.83 5.84
N THR A 49 -4.88 17.99 5.28
CA THR A 49 -5.42 18.09 3.92
C THR A 49 -4.39 17.68 2.87
N VAL A 50 -4.69 16.64 2.09
CA VAL A 50 -3.86 16.17 0.97
C VAL A 50 -4.50 16.55 -0.36
N PRO A 51 -4.01 17.59 -1.07
CA PRO A 51 -4.44 17.90 -2.44
C PRO A 51 -4.22 16.72 -3.38
N ASP A 52 -5.08 16.58 -4.39
CA ASP A 52 -5.03 15.50 -5.38
C ASP A 52 -3.66 15.38 -6.07
N THR A 53 -3.03 16.52 -6.38
CA THR A 53 -1.68 16.62 -6.97
C THR A 53 -0.54 16.23 -6.03
N LYS A 54 -0.81 16.02 -4.73
CA LYS A 54 0.17 15.63 -3.70
C LYS A 54 -0.10 14.24 -3.11
N VAL A 55 -1.02 13.47 -3.69
CA VAL A 55 -1.37 12.13 -3.23
C VAL A 55 -0.21 11.14 -3.41
N SER A 56 0.45 11.08 -4.58
CA SER A 56 1.52 10.11 -4.79
C SER A 56 2.74 10.39 -3.94
N TRP A 57 3.32 9.34 -3.34
CA TRP A 57 4.53 9.44 -2.52
C TRP A 57 5.72 10.02 -3.31
N ASP A 58 5.81 9.70 -4.61
CA ASP A 58 6.86 10.20 -5.52
C ASP A 58 6.85 11.73 -5.70
N THR A 59 5.70 12.37 -5.42
CA THR A 59 5.61 13.83 -5.41
C THR A 59 6.09 14.35 -4.06
N SER A 60 7.14 15.18 -4.05
CA SER A 60 7.59 15.92 -2.86
C SER A 60 6.42 16.70 -2.25
N PHE A 61 6.33 16.68 -0.92
CA PHE A 61 5.34 17.43 -0.16
C PHE A 61 5.92 17.72 1.22
N ASP A 62 6.91 18.60 1.26
CA ASP A 62 7.82 18.73 2.41
C ASP A 62 7.11 19.35 3.64
N SER A 63 5.96 19.99 3.43
CA SER A 63 5.02 20.46 4.46
C SER A 63 3.94 19.44 4.86
N TYR A 64 4.04 18.17 4.45
CA TYR A 64 3.11 17.11 4.82
C TYR A 64 3.29 16.71 6.29
N ILE A 65 2.44 17.24 7.16
CA ILE A 65 2.43 16.96 8.60
C ILE A 65 1.15 16.18 8.95
N PRO A 66 1.09 14.86 8.68
CA PRO A 66 -0.07 14.05 8.98
C PRO A 66 -0.28 13.94 10.49
N VAL A 67 -1.54 13.87 10.92
CA VAL A 67 -1.88 13.59 12.32
C VAL A 67 -1.57 12.11 12.61
N ASP A 68 -0.77 11.81 13.64
CA ASP A 68 -0.67 10.44 14.14
C ASP A 68 -1.92 10.10 14.96
N TYR A 69 -2.62 9.05 14.55
CA TYR A 69 -3.78 8.55 15.26
C TYR A 69 -3.82 7.03 15.25
N THR A 70 -3.93 6.44 16.43
CA THR A 70 -4.35 5.05 16.64
C THR A 70 -5.42 5.07 17.74
N ALA A 71 -6.57 4.45 17.46
CA ALA A 71 -7.71 4.49 18.37
C ALA A 71 -7.40 3.74 19.68
N PRO A 72 -7.86 4.20 20.86
CA PRO A 72 -7.56 3.54 22.14
C PRO A 72 -7.90 2.05 22.19
N VAL A 73 -8.99 1.64 21.51
CA VAL A 73 -9.40 0.23 21.39
C VAL A 73 -8.37 -0.64 20.64
N VAL A 74 -7.62 -0.08 19.68
CA VAL A 74 -6.57 -0.79 18.93
C VAL A 74 -5.32 -0.99 19.78
N LEU A 75 -5.04 -0.09 20.73
CA LEU A 75 -3.87 -0.17 21.60
C LEU A 75 -3.95 -1.36 22.59
N THR A 76 -5.16 -1.81 22.93
CA THR A 76 -5.41 -2.90 23.88
C THR A 76 -6.02 -4.16 23.25
N ALA A 77 -6.42 -4.10 21.98
CA ALA A 77 -7.08 -5.20 21.29
C ALA A 77 -6.21 -6.47 21.16
N PRO A 78 -6.72 -7.67 21.53
CA PRO A 78 -5.97 -8.93 21.39
C PRO A 78 -5.77 -9.35 19.91
N TRP A 79 -6.55 -8.76 19.00
CA TRP A 79 -6.48 -8.97 17.55
C TRP A 79 -5.61 -7.94 16.80
N ALA A 80 -5.07 -6.95 17.50
CA ALA A 80 -4.18 -5.94 16.92
C ALA A 80 -2.69 -6.34 17.01
N ASP A 81 -1.83 -5.60 16.30
CA ASP A 81 -0.39 -5.65 16.55
C ASP A 81 -0.06 -4.93 17.86
N LYS A 82 0.67 -5.60 18.76
CA LYS A 82 1.01 -5.07 20.10
C LYS A 82 2.06 -3.96 20.09
N PHE A 83 2.77 -3.80 18.98
CA PHE A 83 3.83 -2.80 18.83
C PHE A 83 3.24 -1.47 18.35
N SER A 84 3.22 -0.47 19.24
CA SER A 84 2.83 0.92 18.96
C SER A 84 4.02 1.87 18.88
N GLN A 85 5.14 1.55 19.53
CA GLN A 85 6.41 2.28 19.41
C GLN A 85 7.09 1.94 18.07
N LEU A 86 7.77 2.92 17.50
CA LEU A 86 8.49 2.84 16.24
C LEU A 86 10.02 2.86 16.52
N PRO A 87 10.86 2.18 15.70
CA PRO A 87 10.50 1.33 14.56
C PRO A 87 9.83 0.01 15.00
N LEU A 88 9.38 -0.80 14.04
CA LEU A 88 8.63 -2.04 14.25
C LEU A 88 9.47 -3.31 13.94
N PRO A 89 10.62 -3.55 14.60
CA PRO A 89 11.57 -4.60 14.21
C PRO A 89 11.02 -6.03 14.35
N SER A 90 9.97 -6.22 15.14
CA SER A 90 9.30 -7.50 15.34
C SER A 90 8.17 -7.79 14.33
N ILE A 91 8.08 -7.04 13.24
CA ILE A 91 7.05 -7.21 12.21
C ILE A 91 7.69 -7.51 10.84
N SER A 92 7.41 -8.69 10.31
CA SER A 92 7.90 -9.13 8.99
C SER A 92 7.00 -8.59 7.87
N PHE A 93 7.22 -7.34 7.44
CA PHE A 93 6.45 -6.74 6.33
C PHE A 93 6.64 -7.47 4.99
N ASN A 94 5.67 -7.30 4.08
CA ASN A 94 5.64 -7.87 2.72
C ASN A 94 5.74 -9.42 2.63
N GLN A 95 5.50 -10.15 3.72
CA GLN A 95 5.56 -11.62 3.78
C GLN A 95 4.54 -12.20 4.79
N LEU A 96 4.59 -13.51 5.03
CA LEU A 96 3.79 -14.17 6.06
C LEU A 96 4.50 -14.08 7.42
N ASP A 97 3.97 -13.24 8.31
CA ASP A 97 4.49 -12.97 9.65
C ASP A 97 3.87 -13.94 10.66
N GLY A 98 4.35 -15.18 10.64
CA GLY A 98 3.88 -16.27 11.48
C GLY A 98 2.44 -16.71 11.17
N LYS A 99 1.45 -16.04 11.78
CA LYS A 99 0.00 -16.25 11.54
C LYS A 99 -0.69 -15.04 10.91
N VAL A 100 0.03 -13.95 10.63
CA VAL A 100 -0.51 -12.74 10.00
C VAL A 100 0.09 -12.63 8.60
N ASP A 101 -0.74 -12.75 7.56
CA ASP A 101 -0.27 -12.37 6.23
C ASP A 101 -0.15 -10.84 6.15
N ARG A 102 1.02 -10.36 5.74
CA ARG A 102 1.31 -8.93 5.57
C ARG A 102 1.62 -8.59 4.12
N ARG A 103 1.35 -9.48 3.16
CA ARG A 103 1.48 -9.21 1.72
C ARG A 103 0.26 -8.45 1.23
N SER A 104 0.45 -7.33 0.51
CA SER A 104 -0.67 -6.67 -0.16
C SER A 104 -1.00 -7.36 -1.48
N HIS A 105 -2.29 -7.51 -1.79
CA HIS A 105 -2.76 -7.94 -3.11
C HIS A 105 -2.48 -6.90 -4.21
N GLU A 106 -1.98 -5.71 -3.85
CA GLU A 106 -1.54 -4.69 -4.80
C GLU A 106 -0.04 -4.75 -5.15
N GLY A 107 0.72 -5.69 -4.58
CA GLY A 107 2.18 -5.79 -4.70
C GLY A 107 2.91 -5.41 -3.41
N ALA A 108 4.25 -5.39 -3.46
CA ALA A 108 5.05 -4.97 -2.30
C ALA A 108 4.89 -3.47 -2.01
N TYR A 109 4.82 -3.10 -0.73
CA TYR A 109 4.75 -1.70 -0.28
C TYR A 109 6.05 -1.25 0.39
N SER A 110 6.40 0.03 0.18
CA SER A 110 7.54 0.67 0.82
C SER A 110 7.31 0.90 2.31
N ILE A 111 8.42 0.97 3.06
CA ILE A 111 8.45 1.35 4.47
C ILE A 111 9.07 2.76 4.55
N ASP A 112 8.59 3.62 5.43
CA ASP A 112 9.17 4.95 5.66
C ASP A 112 10.38 4.94 6.60
N SER A 113 11.02 6.10 6.77
CA SER A 113 12.20 6.28 7.63
C SER A 113 11.94 6.05 9.12
N GLU A 114 10.69 6.02 9.57
CA GLU A 114 10.30 5.68 10.94
C GLU A 114 9.91 4.20 11.09
N GLY A 115 9.94 3.42 10.00
CA GLY A 115 9.58 2.00 10.01
C GLY A 115 8.09 1.72 9.82
N ARG A 116 7.27 2.71 9.39
CA ARG A 116 5.84 2.51 9.09
C ARG A 116 5.62 2.04 7.65
N PRO A 117 4.68 1.12 7.39
CA PRO A 117 4.32 0.73 6.03
C PRO A 117 3.52 1.84 5.33
N LEU A 118 3.98 2.26 4.14
CA LEU A 118 3.30 3.26 3.34
C LEU A 118 2.10 2.66 2.59
N ASN A 119 1.00 3.40 2.53
CA ASN A 119 -0.18 3.02 1.74
C ASN A 119 0.16 3.01 0.23
N PRO A 120 0.00 1.88 -0.50
CA PRO A 120 0.24 1.79 -1.95
C PRO A 120 -0.55 2.79 -2.81
N ARG A 121 -1.64 3.37 -2.27
CA ARG A 121 -2.50 4.32 -2.99
C ARG A 121 -2.06 5.79 -2.82
N GLY A 122 -1.19 6.10 -1.85
CA GLY A 122 -0.73 7.46 -1.57
C GLY A 122 -1.09 8.00 -0.18
N ARG A 123 -0.80 9.30 0.01
CA ARG A 123 -0.97 10.05 1.26
C ARG A 123 -2.43 10.16 1.69
N THR A 124 -2.69 9.94 2.98
CA THR A 124 -4.03 9.86 3.61
C THR A 124 -4.32 11.00 4.60
N GLY A 125 -3.34 11.85 4.88
CA GLY A 125 -3.45 12.91 5.90
C GLY A 125 -3.35 12.45 7.35
N VAL A 126 -3.14 11.14 7.58
CA VAL A 126 -3.09 10.49 8.89
C VAL A 126 -2.03 9.38 8.87
N VAL A 127 -1.19 9.32 9.91
CA VAL A 127 -0.29 8.19 10.22
C VAL A 127 -0.78 7.48 11.49
N GLY A 128 -0.06 6.45 11.93
CA GLY A 128 -0.63 5.46 12.86
C GLY A 128 -1.60 4.50 12.13
N ARG A 129 -2.46 3.82 12.89
CA ARG A 129 -3.37 2.78 12.36
C ARG A 129 -4.86 3.20 12.34
N GLY A 130 -5.24 4.24 13.06
CA GLY A 130 -6.63 4.55 13.37
C GLY A 130 -7.34 3.38 14.04
N LEU A 131 -8.43 2.87 13.44
CA LEU A 131 -9.15 1.66 13.87
C LEU A 131 -8.54 0.34 13.38
N LEU A 132 -7.54 0.34 12.51
CA LEU A 132 -6.99 -0.88 11.93
C LEU A 132 -6.10 -1.62 12.95
N GLY A 133 -6.24 -2.94 13.03
CA GLY A 133 -5.48 -3.74 14.01
C GLY A 133 -4.02 -3.92 13.60
N ARG A 134 -3.80 -4.18 12.31
CA ARG A 134 -2.48 -4.48 11.75
C ARG A 134 -1.82 -3.25 11.15
N TRP A 135 -0.50 -3.18 11.28
CA TRP A 135 0.32 -2.31 10.44
C TRP A 135 0.38 -2.88 9.02
N GLY A 136 0.04 -2.07 8.02
CA GLY A 136 -0.01 -2.46 6.61
C GLY A 136 -1.37 -3.05 6.21
N PRO A 137 -1.42 -4.09 5.36
CA PRO A 137 -2.66 -4.74 4.95
C PRO A 137 -3.50 -5.23 6.13
N ASN A 138 -4.81 -4.96 6.07
CA ASN A 138 -5.80 -5.54 6.97
C ASN A 138 -6.81 -6.27 6.07
N HIS A 139 -6.61 -7.58 5.89
CA HIS A 139 -7.38 -8.38 4.92
C HIS A 139 -8.84 -8.57 5.38
N ALA A 140 -9.75 -8.52 4.41
CA ALA A 140 -11.16 -8.83 4.55
C ALA A 140 -11.59 -9.74 3.38
N ALA A 141 -12.77 -10.35 3.48
CA ALA A 141 -13.35 -11.15 2.41
C ALA A 141 -14.87 -10.88 2.34
N ASP A 142 -15.36 -10.62 1.13
CA ASP A 142 -16.77 -10.32 0.85
C ASP A 142 -17.42 -11.52 0.14
N PRO A 143 -18.05 -12.47 0.86
CA PRO A 143 -18.67 -13.65 0.27
C PRO A 143 -19.99 -13.29 -0.43
N ILE A 144 -19.93 -13.03 -1.74
CA ILE A 144 -21.11 -12.71 -2.56
C ILE A 144 -21.85 -14.01 -2.94
N VAL A 145 -23.01 -14.24 -2.32
CA VAL A 145 -23.91 -15.35 -2.68
C VAL A 145 -24.97 -14.86 -3.66
N THR A 146 -25.03 -15.45 -4.84
CA THR A 146 -26.06 -15.17 -5.86
C THR A 146 -26.94 -16.39 -6.08
N ARG A 147 -28.20 -16.15 -6.47
CA ARG A 147 -29.10 -17.19 -7.00
C ARG A 147 -29.85 -16.65 -8.21
N GLN A 148 -30.17 -17.52 -9.16
CA GLN A 148 -31.12 -17.18 -10.21
C GLN A 148 -32.54 -17.05 -9.63
N ILE A 149 -33.33 -16.16 -10.21
CA ILE A 149 -34.76 -16.02 -9.93
C ILE A 149 -35.48 -16.46 -11.19
N PHE A 150 -36.14 -17.62 -11.12
CA PHE A 150 -37.04 -18.09 -12.17
C PHE A 150 -38.45 -17.56 -11.91
N PRO A 151 -39.20 -17.14 -12.95
CA PRO A 151 -40.60 -16.75 -12.78
C PRO A 151 -41.46 -17.98 -12.44
N LEU A 152 -42.48 -17.77 -11.59
CA LEU A 152 -43.33 -18.84 -11.03
C LEU A 152 -44.19 -19.60 -12.06
N ASN A 153 -44.22 -19.10 -13.30
CA ASN A 153 -45.08 -19.51 -14.39
C ASN A 153 -44.30 -19.96 -15.64
N ALA A 154 -43.05 -20.43 -15.47
CA ALA A 154 -42.26 -21.08 -16.52
C ALA A 154 -42.64 -22.54 -16.81
N TRP A 155 -43.59 -23.10 -16.05
CA TRP A 155 -44.04 -24.49 -16.16
C TRP A 155 -45.56 -24.57 -16.27
N THR A 156 -46.07 -24.32 -17.48
CA THR A 156 -47.43 -24.69 -17.88
C THR A 156 -47.31 -25.39 -19.23
N ILE A 157 -47.69 -26.67 -19.24
CA ILE A 157 -47.62 -27.60 -20.38
C ILE A 157 -49.00 -28.22 -20.52
#